data_AF-A0A1E4HZ43-F1
#
_entry.id   AF-A0A1E4HZ43-F1
#
_cell.length_a   1.000
_cell.length_b   1.000
_cell.length_c   1.000
_cell.angle_alpha   90.00
_cell.angle_beta   90.00
_cell.angle_gamma   90.00
#
_symmetry.space_group_name_H-M   'P 1'
#
loop_
_entity.id
_entity.type
_entity.pdbx_description
1 polymer ?
#
loop_
_entity_poly.entity_id
_entity_poly.type
_entity_poly.pdbx_seq_one_letter_code
_entity_poly.pdbx_strand_id
1 'polypeptide(L)'
;MLPYRDHTIDLDPTYRDAFGDPLARITFDRKPNERALHGHLRARLSEVLHEMGPTIVGEPSDLEPHFDATRYQSTHNAGGAIMGADPSSSTVDTAMRMLEAENVWVVGGSAFPRSAGTGPTATICALAYRASDAIRAHLSSV
;
A
#
# COMPACT_ATOMS: atom_id res chain seq x y z
N MET A 1 2.34 7.82 -1.98
CA MET A 1 2.02 7.53 -3.40
C MET A 1 0.51 7.42 -3.51
N LEU A 2 -0.07 7.97 -4.56
CA LEU A 2 -1.51 7.90 -4.79
C LEU A 2 -1.93 6.53 -5.35
N PRO A 3 -3.19 6.11 -5.11
CA PRO A 3 -3.71 4.90 -5.72
C PRO A 3 -4.04 5.15 -7.20
N TYR A 4 -3.55 4.29 -8.07
CA TYR A 4 -3.85 4.28 -9.50
C TYR A 4 -4.36 2.90 -9.92
N ARG A 5 -5.34 2.85 -10.82
CA ARG A 5 -5.97 1.59 -11.26
C ARG A 5 -5.03 0.70 -12.09
N ASP A 6 -4.06 1.30 -12.75
CA ASP A 6 -3.04 0.61 -13.54
C ASP A 6 -1.84 0.17 -12.68
N HIS A 7 -1.84 0.47 -11.38
CA HIS A 7 -0.85 -0.06 -10.46
C HIS A 7 -1.39 -1.34 -9.83
N THR A 8 -0.83 -2.47 -10.21
CA THR A 8 -1.37 -3.79 -9.86
C THR A 8 -0.27 -4.73 -9.38
N ILE A 9 -0.71 -5.75 -8.66
CA ILE A 9 0.08 -6.94 -8.34
C ILE A 9 -0.72 -8.13 -8.87
N ASP A 10 -0.08 -8.99 -9.65
CA ASP A 10 -0.67 -10.19 -10.21
C ASP A 10 0.30 -11.38 -10.15
N LEU A 11 -0.14 -12.55 -10.59
CA LEU A 11 0.66 -13.76 -10.60
C LEU A 11 1.43 -13.87 -11.91
N ASP A 12 2.75 -14.08 -11.83
CA ASP A 12 3.59 -14.20 -13.01
C ASP A 12 3.28 -15.49 -13.79
N PRO A 13 2.99 -15.42 -15.11
CA PRO A 13 2.61 -16.60 -15.89
C PRO A 13 3.81 -17.50 -16.25
N THR A 14 5.04 -17.03 -16.07
CA THR A 14 6.28 -17.68 -16.55
C THR A 14 7.12 -18.17 -15.39
N TYR A 15 7.36 -17.31 -14.40
CA TYR A 15 8.28 -17.58 -13.30
C TYR A 15 7.55 -18.10 -12.07
N ARG A 16 8.14 -19.12 -11.45
CA ARG A 16 7.64 -19.76 -10.24
C ARG A 16 8.73 -19.77 -9.17
N ASP A 17 8.31 -19.82 -7.92
CA ASP A 17 9.24 -20.01 -6.80
C ASP A 17 9.69 -21.48 -6.67
N ALA A 18 10.47 -21.74 -5.61
CA ALA A 18 10.99 -23.07 -5.32
C ALA A 18 9.91 -24.11 -4.96
N PHE A 19 8.69 -23.67 -4.62
CA PHE A 19 7.54 -24.52 -4.29
C PHE A 19 6.59 -24.71 -5.47
N GLY A 20 6.85 -24.05 -6.60
CA GLY A 20 6.04 -24.12 -7.81
C GLY A 20 4.92 -23.08 -7.86
N ASP A 21 4.85 -22.15 -6.91
CA ASP A 21 3.86 -21.08 -6.91
C ASP A 21 4.29 -19.94 -7.86
N PRO A 22 3.37 -19.32 -8.62
CA PRO A 22 3.68 -18.16 -9.43
C PRO A 22 4.29 -17.02 -8.61
N LEU A 23 5.34 -16.37 -9.12
CA LEU A 23 5.91 -15.20 -8.46
C LEU A 23 4.93 -14.02 -8.48
N ALA A 24 4.99 -13.16 -7.46
CA ALA A 24 4.28 -11.88 -7.50
C ALA A 24 4.92 -10.96 -8.54
N ARG A 25 4.13 -10.52 -9.51
CA ARG A 25 4.51 -9.54 -10.52
C ARG A 25 3.91 -8.19 -10.16
N ILE A 26 4.75 -7.15 -10.16
CA ILE A 26 4.36 -5.79 -9.79
C ILE A 26 4.38 -4.92 -11.05
N THR A 27 3.24 -4.33 -11.39
CA THR A 27 3.14 -3.28 -12.42
C THR A 27 2.97 -1.95 -11.70
N PHE A 28 4.04 -1.15 -11.65
CA PHE A 28 4.05 0.08 -10.87
C PHE A 28 5.10 1.05 -11.42
N ASP A 29 4.73 2.31 -11.63
CA ASP A 29 5.66 3.40 -11.91
C ASP A 29 5.20 4.68 -11.23
N ARG A 30 6.12 5.57 -10.86
CA ARG A 30 5.75 6.86 -10.23
C ARG A 30 5.23 7.83 -11.28
N LYS A 31 4.05 8.39 -11.03
CA LYS A 31 3.38 9.29 -11.96
C LYS A 31 3.85 10.74 -11.77
N PRO A 32 3.50 11.67 -12.68
CA PRO A 32 3.93 13.07 -12.57
C PRO A 32 3.59 13.74 -11.24
N ASN A 33 2.48 13.35 -10.61
CA ASN A 33 2.08 13.89 -9.32
C ASN A 33 3.05 13.51 -8.19
N GLU A 34 3.49 12.25 -8.10
CA GLU A 34 4.50 11.83 -7.11
C GLU A 34 5.81 12.61 -7.29
N ARG A 35 6.23 12.86 -8.54
CA ARG A 35 7.44 13.64 -8.83
C ARG A 35 7.28 15.11 -8.47
N ALA A 36 6.13 15.71 -8.76
CA ALA A 36 5.83 17.09 -8.37
C ALA A 36 5.80 17.24 -6.85
N LEU A 37 5.17 16.30 -6.14
CA LEU A 37 5.15 16.26 -4.68
C LEU A 37 6.57 16.11 -4.10
N HIS A 38 7.38 15.20 -4.66
CA HIS A 38 8.78 15.03 -4.25
C HIS A 38 9.59 16.30 -4.45
N GLY A 39 9.47 16.95 -5.62
CA GLY A 39 10.14 18.21 -5.92
C GLY A 39 9.75 19.33 -4.97
N HIS A 40 8.45 19.44 -4.64
CA HIS A 40 7.97 20.41 -3.67
C HIS A 40 8.53 20.16 -2.26
N LEU A 41 8.44 18.91 -1.78
CA LEU A 41 8.97 18.52 -0.47
C LEU A 41 10.48 18.75 -0.39
N ARG A 42 11.22 18.40 -1.44
CA ARG A 42 12.66 18.66 -1.55
C ARG A 42 12.97 20.14 -1.40
N ALA A 43 12.27 21.02 -2.13
CA ALA A 43 12.49 22.47 -2.03
C ALA A 43 12.28 22.99 -0.61
N ARG A 44 11.20 22.57 0.06
CA ARG A 44 10.89 22.96 1.45
C ARG A 44 11.90 22.40 2.45
N LEU A 45 12.33 21.16 2.28
CA LEU A 45 13.35 20.55 3.14
C LEU A 45 14.72 21.23 2.96
N SER A 46 15.08 21.64 1.74
CA SER A 46 16.31 22.40 1.50
C SER A 46 16.32 23.75 2.24
N GLU A 47 15.21 24.48 2.26
CA GLU A 47 15.08 25.72 3.04
C GLU A 47 15.30 25.45 4.53
N VAL A 48 14.65 24.43 5.09
CA VAL A 48 14.80 24.06 6.51
C VAL A 48 16.24 23.63 6.82
N LEU A 49 16.84 22.79 5.96
CA LEU A 49 18.21 22.33 6.13
C LEU A 49 19.21 23.48 6.08
N HIS A 50 18.99 24.47 5.21
CA HIS A 50 19.85 25.66 5.15
C HIS A 50 19.84 26.42 6.48
N GLU A 51 18.65 26.68 7.04
CA GLU A 51 18.49 27.37 8.31
C GLU A 51 19.05 26.57 9.50
N MET A 52 19.06 25.23 9.43
CA MET A 52 19.66 24.39 10.46
C MET A 52 21.19 24.46 10.51
N GLY A 53 21.85 24.93 9.43
CA GLY A 53 23.31 25.06 9.33
C GLY A 53 24.12 23.76 9.55
N PRO A 54 23.74 22.60 8.98
CA PRO A 54 24.44 21.34 9.19
C PRO A 54 25.83 21.36 8.54
N THR A 55 26.81 20.72 9.18
CA THR A 55 28.18 20.58 8.65
C THR A 55 28.30 19.54 7.52
N ILE A 56 27.35 18.61 7.43
CA ILE A 56 27.30 17.56 6.41
C ILE A 56 25.88 17.50 5.86
N VAL A 57 25.76 17.60 4.54
CA VAL A 57 24.49 17.49 3.81
C VAL A 57 24.67 16.42 2.75
N GLY A 58 23.72 15.49 2.66
CA GLY A 58 23.69 14.49 1.59
C GLY A 58 23.26 15.12 0.26
N GLU A 59 23.71 14.54 -0.85
CA GLU A 59 23.27 14.98 -2.17
C GLU A 59 21.78 14.71 -2.36
N PRO A 60 21.00 15.72 -2.77
CA PRO A 60 19.59 15.52 -3.02
C PRO A 60 19.38 14.67 -4.29
N SER A 61 18.63 13.58 -4.17
CA SER A 61 18.25 12.74 -5.30
C SER A 61 16.87 13.09 -5.84
N ASP A 62 16.71 13.03 -7.16
CA ASP A 62 15.40 13.05 -7.78
C ASP A 62 14.67 11.72 -7.58
N LEU A 63 13.35 11.79 -7.72
CA LEU A 63 12.50 10.61 -7.65
C LEU A 63 12.49 9.93 -9.01
N GLU A 64 13.21 8.80 -9.12
CA GLU A 64 13.23 7.97 -10.32
C GLU A 64 11.82 7.59 -10.77
N PRO A 65 11.47 7.74 -12.06
CA PRO A 65 10.12 7.45 -12.54
C PRO A 65 9.79 5.96 -12.42
N HIS A 66 10.78 5.09 -12.63
CA HIS A 66 10.56 3.66 -12.69
C HIS A 66 10.71 2.98 -11.33
N PHE A 67 9.85 2.01 -11.06
CA PHE A 67 9.98 1.16 -9.89
C PHE A 67 11.13 0.18 -10.06
N ASP A 68 11.97 0.08 -9.02
CA ASP A 68 13.06 -0.88 -8.96
C ASP A 68 12.94 -1.69 -7.67
N ALA A 69 12.56 -2.96 -7.79
CA ALA A 69 12.40 -3.87 -6.66
C ALA A 69 13.75 -4.25 -6.01
N THR A 70 14.88 -4.03 -6.70
CA THR A 70 16.22 -4.34 -6.19
C THR A 70 16.75 -3.27 -5.25
N ARG A 71 16.13 -2.07 -5.26
CA ARG A 71 16.47 -0.96 -4.38
C ARG A 71 15.42 -0.82 -3.29
N TYR A 72 15.88 -0.59 -2.06
CA TYR A 72 14.97 -0.29 -0.98
C TYR A 72 14.21 1.00 -1.26
N GLN A 73 12.88 0.96 -1.12
CA GLN A 73 12.02 2.14 -1.30
C GLN A 73 11.15 2.36 -0.06
N SER A 74 10.44 1.33 0.37
CA SER A 74 9.54 1.34 1.51
C SER A 74 9.14 -0.10 1.83
N THR A 75 8.74 -0.35 3.07
CA THR A 75 8.09 -1.60 3.50
C THR A 75 6.57 -1.47 3.61
N HIS A 76 6.02 -0.27 3.36
CA HIS A 76 4.59 0.01 3.52
C HIS A 76 3.79 -0.28 2.24
N ASN A 77 3.73 -1.54 1.85
CA ASN A 77 2.88 -2.00 0.76
C ASN A 77 1.40 -2.00 1.21
N ALA A 78 0.53 -1.40 0.41
CA ALA A 78 -0.88 -1.23 0.72
C ALA A 78 -1.74 -1.37 -0.55
N GLY A 79 -2.99 -1.78 -0.37
CA GLY A 79 -3.92 -2.05 -1.48
C GLY A 79 -3.84 -3.48 -2.03
N GLY A 80 -4.56 -3.73 -3.12
CA GLY A 80 -4.67 -5.05 -3.76
C GLY A 80 -5.98 -5.78 -3.44
N ALA A 81 -6.45 -5.72 -2.20
CA ALA A 81 -7.77 -6.24 -1.79
C ALA A 81 -8.54 -5.15 -1.05
N ILE A 82 -8.78 -4.04 -1.73
CA ILE A 82 -9.19 -2.78 -1.09
C ILE A 82 -10.59 -2.87 -0.48
N MET A 83 -10.77 -2.23 0.68
CA MET A 83 -12.08 -2.12 1.33
C MET A 83 -12.93 -1.04 0.68
N GLY A 84 -14.24 -1.25 0.66
CA GLY A 84 -15.21 -0.23 0.27
C GLY A 84 -16.65 -0.73 0.31
N ALA A 85 -17.58 0.14 -0.09
CA ALA A 85 -19.01 -0.15 -0.08
C ALA A 85 -19.54 -0.64 -1.44
N ASP A 86 -18.76 -0.48 -2.50
CA ASP A 86 -19.14 -0.79 -3.87
C ASP A 86 -18.37 -2.02 -4.37
N PRO A 87 -19.06 -3.15 -4.64
CA PRO A 87 -18.42 -4.38 -5.14
C PRO A 87 -17.74 -4.22 -6.50
N SER A 88 -18.11 -3.23 -7.32
CA SER A 88 -17.45 -2.99 -8.61
C SER A 88 -16.06 -2.38 -8.49
N SER A 89 -15.73 -1.87 -7.30
CA SER A 89 -14.49 -1.14 -7.03
C SER A 89 -13.79 -1.56 -5.75
N SER A 90 -14.29 -2.58 -5.04
CA SER A 90 -13.78 -3.04 -3.75
C SER A 90 -13.81 -4.56 -3.67
N THR A 91 -12.90 -5.14 -2.89
CA THR A 91 -12.79 -6.59 -2.71
C THR A 91 -13.42 -7.03 -1.39
N VAL A 92 -13.24 -6.21 -0.35
CA VAL A 92 -13.78 -6.45 0.99
C VAL A 92 -14.69 -5.32 1.45
N ASP A 93 -15.60 -5.61 2.37
CA ASP A 93 -16.38 -4.59 3.06
C ASP A 93 -15.55 -3.87 4.14
N THR A 94 -16.19 -2.95 4.86
CA THR A 94 -15.54 -2.19 5.93
C THR A 94 -15.18 -3.01 7.18
N ALA A 95 -15.67 -4.25 7.27
CA ALA A 95 -15.34 -5.22 8.31
C ALA A 95 -14.29 -6.25 7.83
N MET A 96 -13.66 -6.01 6.68
CA MET A 96 -12.64 -6.85 6.06
C MET A 96 -13.18 -8.19 5.51
N ARG A 97 -14.50 -8.35 5.39
CA ARG A 97 -15.12 -9.55 4.83
C ARG A 97 -15.13 -9.45 3.31
N MET A 98 -14.80 -10.53 2.62
CA MET A 98 -14.92 -10.60 1.16
C MET A 98 -16.36 -10.33 0.74
N LEU A 99 -16.53 -9.49 -0.29
CA LEU A 99 -17.87 -9.19 -0.82
C LEU A 99 -18.48 -10.40 -1.56
N GLU A 100 -17.64 -11.27 -2.09
CA GLU A 100 -18.04 -12.46 -2.87
C GLU A 100 -18.09 -13.75 -2.04
N ALA A 101 -17.70 -13.71 -0.75
CA ALA A 101 -17.66 -14.91 0.09
C ALA A 101 -18.08 -14.61 1.53
N GLU A 102 -19.01 -15.43 2.04
CA GLU A 102 -19.63 -15.18 3.34
C GLU A 102 -18.72 -15.49 4.53
N ASN A 103 -17.69 -16.31 4.39
CA ASN A 103 -16.88 -16.78 5.50
C ASN A 103 -15.37 -16.53 5.30
N VAL A 104 -15.02 -15.54 4.47
CA VAL A 104 -13.63 -15.18 4.17
C VAL A 104 -13.38 -13.73 4.57
N TRP A 105 -12.30 -13.51 5.32
CA TRP A 105 -11.83 -12.18 5.70
C TRP A 105 -10.40 -11.97 5.25
N VAL A 106 -10.10 -10.78 4.72
CA VAL A 106 -8.75 -10.38 4.31
C VAL A 106 -8.32 -9.19 5.15
N VAL A 107 -7.48 -9.46 6.14
CA VAL A 107 -7.09 -8.47 7.15
C VAL A 107 -5.64 -8.05 6.93
N GLY A 108 -5.41 -6.77 6.64
CA GLY A 108 -4.06 -6.25 6.46
C GLY A 108 -4.02 -4.90 5.76
N GLY A 109 -2.81 -4.44 5.43
CA GLY A 109 -2.62 -3.22 4.63
C GLY A 109 -3.20 -3.32 3.22
N SER A 110 -3.52 -4.54 2.76
CA SER A 110 -4.18 -4.78 1.47
C SER A 110 -5.57 -4.16 1.38
N ALA A 111 -6.24 -4.01 2.52
CA ALA A 111 -7.56 -3.40 2.62
C ALA A 111 -7.55 -1.88 2.43
N PHE A 112 -6.39 -1.23 2.39
CA PHE A 112 -6.34 0.23 2.33
C PHE A 112 -6.63 0.74 0.91
N PRO A 113 -7.71 1.50 0.67
CA PRO A 113 -7.96 2.12 -0.63
C PRO A 113 -6.95 3.25 -0.93
N ARG A 114 -6.32 3.80 0.13
CA ARG A 114 -5.25 4.80 0.05
C ARG A 114 -4.35 4.69 1.27
N SER A 115 -3.06 4.92 1.08
CA SER A 115 -2.11 5.03 2.20
C SER A 115 -2.24 6.38 2.91
N ALA A 116 -2.11 6.38 4.24
CA ALA A 116 -2.22 7.59 5.08
C ALA A 116 -0.92 8.43 5.11
N GLY A 117 0.16 7.97 4.46
CA GLY A 117 1.46 8.67 4.46
C GLY A 117 2.30 8.47 5.73
N THR A 118 1.74 7.83 6.77
CA THR A 118 2.44 7.40 7.99
C THR A 118 2.55 5.88 8.06
N GLY A 119 3.24 5.36 9.09
CA GLY A 119 3.31 3.92 9.33
C GLY A 119 1.92 3.26 9.43
N PRO A 120 1.64 2.17 8.69
CA PRO A 120 0.30 1.59 8.59
C PRO A 120 -0.07 0.70 9.77
N THR A 121 0.91 0.24 10.57
CA THR A 121 0.74 -0.83 11.56
C THR A 121 -0.38 -0.58 12.56
N ALA A 122 -0.45 0.64 13.13
CA ALA A 122 -1.49 0.97 14.10
C ALA A 122 -2.90 0.85 13.48
N THR A 123 -3.06 1.32 12.24
CA THR A 123 -4.32 1.20 11.48
C THR A 123 -4.63 -0.26 11.14
N ILE A 124 -3.62 -1.06 10.79
CA ILE A 124 -3.80 -2.50 10.54
C ILE A 124 -4.30 -3.19 11.82
N CYS A 125 -3.71 -2.90 12.99
CA CYS A 125 -4.17 -3.44 14.27
C CYS A 125 -5.62 -3.05 14.56
N ALA A 126 -6.00 -1.78 14.32
CA ALA A 126 -7.38 -1.32 14.50
C ALA A 126 -8.37 -2.07 13.58
N LEU A 127 -8.01 -2.29 12.31
CA LEU A 127 -8.83 -3.09 11.39
C LEU A 127 -8.89 -4.56 11.79
N ALA A 128 -7.81 -5.12 12.36
CA ALA A 128 -7.81 -6.48 12.86
C ALA A 128 -8.77 -6.67 14.04
N TYR A 129 -8.85 -5.72 14.97
CA TYR A 129 -9.86 -5.74 16.04
C TYR A 129 -11.27 -5.66 15.47
N ARG A 130 -11.52 -4.75 14.52
CA ARG A 130 -12.82 -4.61 13.85
C ARG A 130 -13.24 -5.90 13.13
N ALA A 131 -12.32 -6.53 12.40
CA ALA A 131 -12.57 -7.80 11.72
C ALA A 131 -12.85 -8.92 12.73
N SER A 132 -12.11 -8.95 13.85
CA SER A 132 -12.32 -9.94 14.92
C SER A 132 -13.72 -9.84 15.53
N ASP A 133 -14.22 -8.62 15.77
CA ASP A 133 -15.59 -8.41 16.25
C ASP A 133 -16.63 -8.89 15.22
N ALA A 134 -16.40 -8.62 13.93
CA ALA A 134 -17.28 -9.07 12.86
C ALA A 134 -17.29 -10.60 12.71
N ILE A 135 -16.13 -11.25 12.82
CA ILE A 135 -16.01 -12.71 12.81
C ILE A 135 -16.76 -13.31 14.00
N ARG A 136 -16.57 -12.75 15.21
CA ARG A 136 -17.30 -13.21 16.41
C ARG A 136 -18.81 -13.09 16.25
N ALA A 137 -19.28 -11.95 15.73
CA ALA A 137 -20.70 -11.74 15.47
C ALA A 137 -21.24 -12.73 14.43
N HIS A 138 -20.51 -12.96 13.34
CA HIS A 138 -20.88 -13.93 12.31
C HIS A 138 -21.00 -15.34 12.91
N LEU A 139 -19.98 -15.82 13.61
CA LEU A 139 -19.97 -17.15 14.25
C LEU A 139 -21.07 -17.36 15.29
N SER A 140 -21.54 -16.29 15.92
CA SER A 140 -22.65 -16.36 16.90
C SER A 140 -24.04 -16.40 16.24
N SER A 141 -24.10 -16.12 14.93
CA SER A 141 -25.34 -16.05 14.16
C SER A 141 -25.59 -17.28 13.27
N VAL A 142 -24.61 -18.19 13.17
CA VAL A 142 -24.69 -19.44 12.39
C VAL A 142 -24.96 -20.63 13.30
#